data_AF-A0A223GT94-F1
#
_entry.id   AF-A0A223GT94-F1
#
_cell.length_a   1.000
_cell.length_b   1.000
_cell.length_c   1.000
_cell.angle_alpha   90.00
_cell.angle_beta   90.00
_cell.angle_gamma   90.00
#
_symmetry.space_group_name_H-M   'P 1'
#
loop_
_entity.id
_entity.type
_entity.pdbx_description
1 polymer ?
#
loop_
_entity_poly.entity_id
_entity_poly.type
_entity_poly.pdbx_seq_one_letter_code
_entity_poly.pdbx_strand_id
1 'polypeptide(L)' 'MPIQEVVHGPHIILVDPLQRADHRWMARFQICRAGRVVYDWEDVEMPEGFISSQLAISASVLLAEQRLTQLPH' A
#
# COMPACT_ATOMS: atom_id res chain seq x y z
N MET A 1 9.26 2.41 9.60
CA MET A 1 9.77 1.26 8.80
C MET A 1 9.99 1.80 7.38
N PRO A 2 10.98 1.33 6.60
CA PRO A 2 11.16 1.85 5.24
C PRO A 2 9.99 1.49 4.33
N ILE A 3 9.77 2.32 3.31
CA ILE A 3 8.85 2.01 2.20
C ILE A 3 9.26 0.66 1.59
N GLN A 4 8.28 -0.18 1.32
CA GLN A 4 8.44 -1.47 0.65
C GLN A 4 8.04 -1.33 -0.82
N GLU A 5 8.77 -1.98 -1.71
CA GLU A 5 8.44 -2.06 -3.13
C GLU A 5 7.97 -3.47 -3.47
N VAL A 6 6.82 -3.57 -4.12
CA VAL A 6 6.25 -4.85 -4.57
C VAL A 6 6.02 -4.77 -6.07
N VAL A 7 6.68 -5.66 -6.82
CA VAL A 7 6.54 -5.74 -8.28
C VAL A 7 5.33 -6.58 -8.63
N HIS A 8 4.39 -6.02 -9.41
CA HIS A 8 3.19 -6.71 -9.89
C HIS A 8 3.04 -6.49 -11.41
N GLY A 9 3.59 -7.43 -12.19
CA GLY A 9 3.61 -7.32 -13.65
C GLY A 9 4.39 -6.07 -14.10
N PRO A 10 3.79 -5.16 -14.91
CA PRO A 10 4.43 -3.91 -15.33
C PRO A 10 4.32 -2.78 -14.30
N HIS A 11 3.71 -3.04 -13.13
CA HIS A 11 3.47 -2.07 -12.08
C HIS A 11 4.40 -2.30 -10.89
N ILE A 12 4.71 -1.21 -10.19
CA ILE A 12 5.37 -1.22 -8.89
C ILE A 12 4.38 -0.64 -7.88
N ILE A 13 4.12 -1.38 -6.81
CA ILE A 13 3.33 -0.92 -5.68
C ILE A 13 4.32 -0.50 -4.60
N LEU A 14 4.32 0.80 -4.28
CA LEU A 14 5.06 1.34 -3.14
C LEU A 14 4.14 1.28 -1.92
N VAL A 15 4.61 0.72 -0.82
CA VAL A 15 3.86 0.62 0.44
C VAL A 15 4.64 1.31 1.53
N ASP A 16 4.04 2.32 2.16
CA ASP A 16 4.62 3.07 3.27
C ASP A 16 3.94 2.67 4.59
N PRO A 17 4.52 1.74 5.37
CA PRO A 17 4.01 1.36 6.68
C PRO A 17 4.30 2.43 7.74
N LEU A 18 3.23 2.96 8.33
CA LEU A 18 3.26 4.03 9.32
C LEU A 18 2.84 3.50 10.68
N GLN A 19 3.55 3.88 11.74
CA GLN A 19 3.16 3.55 13.10
C GLN A 19 2.36 4.71 13.71
N ARG A 20 1.18 4.40 14.22
CA ARG A 20 0.29 5.34 14.92
C ARG A 20 0.79 5.60 16.35
N ALA A 21 0.26 6.64 16.99
CA ALA A 21 0.60 7.01 18.36
C ALA A 21 0.23 5.94 19.41
N ASP A 22 -0.76 5.08 19.11
CA ASP A 22 -1.19 3.94 19.93
C ASP A 22 -0.37 2.66 19.68
N HIS A 23 0.77 2.78 19.00
CA HIS A 23 1.65 1.68 18.59
C HIS A 23 1.04 0.67 17.60
N ARG A 24 -0.19 0.90 17.12
CA ARG A 24 -0.77 0.16 16.00
C ARG A 24 -0.19 0.64 14.69
N TRP A 25 -0.40 -0.15 13.66
CA TRP A 25 0.10 0.13 12.32
C TRP A 25 -1.04 0.57 11.41
N MET A 26 -0.71 1.45 10.48
CA MET A 26 -1.45 1.69 9.27
C MET A 26 -0.46 1.64 8.11
N ALA A 27 -0.94 1.73 6.89
CA ALA A 27 -0.07 1.90 5.75
C ALA A 27 -0.75 2.81 4.72
N ARG A 28 0.00 3.23 3.73
CA ARG A 28 -0.53 3.81 2.51
C ARG A 28 0.18 3.17 1.33
N PHE A 29 -0.45 3.13 0.17
CA PHE A 29 0.19 2.61 -1.04
C PHE A 29 0.04 3.57 -2.22
N GLN A 30 1.03 3.52 -3.12
CA GLN A 30 1.03 4.22 -4.41
C GLN A 30 1.35 3.20 -5.50
N ILE A 31 0.75 3.36 -6.69
CA ILE A 31 1.00 2.47 -7.84
C ILE A 31 1.71 3.27 -8.93
N CYS A 32 2.83 2.73 -9.39
CA CYS A 32 3.64 3.28 -10.45
C CYS A 32 3.66 2.34 -11.67
N ARG A 33 3.68 2.89 -12.88
CA ARG A 33 3.91 2.18 -14.15
C ARG A 33 4.97 2.93 -14.94
N ALA A 34 6.06 2.26 -15.33
CA ALA A 34 7.17 2.86 -16.09
C ALA A 34 7.69 4.19 -15.50
N GLY A 35 7.88 4.23 -14.17
CA GLY A 35 8.38 5.41 -13.46
C GLY A 35 7.38 6.55 -13.30
N ARG A 36 6.11 6.37 -13.69
CA ARG A 36 5.03 7.34 -13.51
C ARG A 36 4.03 6.84 -12.50
N VAL A 37 3.55 7.73 -11.63
CA VAL A 37 2.44 7.46 -10.72
C VAL A 37 1.16 7.31 -11.54
N VAL A 38 0.50 6.16 -11.44
CA VAL A 38 -0.81 5.88 -12.06
C VAL A 38 -1.94 5.85 -11.03
N TYR A 39 -1.59 5.66 -9.77
CA TYR A 39 -2.51 5.75 -8.64
C TYR A 39 -1.74 6.37 -7.48
N ASP A 40 -2.17 7.54 -7.01
CA ASP A 40 -1.48 8.25 -5.93
C ASP A 40 -1.72 7.57 -4.56
N TRP A 41 -1.06 8.07 -3.52
CA TRP A 41 -1.16 7.51 -2.17
C TRP A 41 -2.61 7.36 -1.69
N GLU A 42 -3.00 6.13 -1.36
CA GLU A 42 -4.25 5.80 -0.67
C GLU A 42 -3.93 5.19 0.69
N ASP A 43 -4.59 5.70 1.73
CA ASP A 43 -4.46 5.20 3.09
C ASP A 43 -5.19 3.87 3.27
N VAL A 44 -4.55 2.97 4.01
CA VAL A 44 -5.04 1.64 4.36
C VAL A 44 -5.05 1.54 5.88
N GLU A 45 -6.25 1.66 6.44
CA GLU A 45 -6.46 1.65 7.88
C GLU A 45 -7.68 0.82 8.28
N MET A 46 -7.57 0.23 9.47
CA MET A 46 -8.71 -0.25 10.25
C MET A 46 -8.89 0.72 11.43
N PRO A 47 -10.12 0.88 11.97
CA PRO A 47 -10.34 1.76 13.12
C PRO A 47 -9.38 1.51 14.29
N GLU A 48 -9.22 0.23 14.66
CA GLU A 48 -8.32 -0.26 15.70
C GLU A 48 -6.83 -0.28 15.30
N GLY A 49 -6.53 -0.08 14.01
CA GLY A 49 -5.21 -0.24 13.43
C GLY A 49 -4.72 -1.70 13.36
N PHE A 50 -3.72 -1.95 12.52
CA PHE A 50 -3.12 -3.27 12.39
C PHE A 50 -2.21 -3.58 13.58
N ILE A 51 -2.21 -4.83 14.03
CA ILE A 51 -1.37 -5.26 15.16
C ILE A 51 0.11 -5.39 14.80
N SER A 52 0.45 -5.45 13.51
CA SER A 52 1.82 -5.54 13.01
C SER A 52 1.97 -4.81 11.67
N SER A 53 3.20 -4.42 11.35
CA SER A 53 3.52 -3.79 10.07
C SER A 53 3.30 -4.73 8.89
N GLN A 54 3.61 -6.02 9.03
CA GLN A 54 3.35 -7.00 7.97
C GLN A 54 1.87 -7.07 7.59
N LEU A 55 0.95 -7.00 8.56
CA LEU A 55 -0.48 -7.01 8.24
C LEU A 55 -0.92 -5.75 7.49
N ALA A 56 -0.41 -4.57 7.89
CA ALA A 56 -0.67 -3.33 7.17
C ALA A 56 -0.13 -3.39 5.72
N ILE A 57 1.05 -3.99 5.52
CA ILE A 57 1.64 -4.18 4.20
C ILE A 57 0.82 -5.16 3.36
N SER A 58 0.46 -6.32 3.90
CA SER A 58 -0.36 -7.30 3.18
C SER A 58 -1.73 -6.75 2.79
N ALA A 59 -2.38 -6.00 3.68
CA ALA A 59 -3.65 -5.33 3.37
C ALA A 59 -3.47 -4.30 2.23
N SER A 60 -2.37 -3.55 2.24
CA SER A 60 -2.06 -2.57 1.21
C SER A 60 -1.82 -3.21 -0.16
N VAL A 61 -1.07 -4.32 -0.21
CA VAL A 61 -0.85 -5.05 -1.47
C VAL A 61 -2.17 -5.59 -2.01
N LEU A 62 -3.01 -6.20 -1.16
CA LEU A 62 -4.31 -6.73 -1.57
C LEU A 62 -5.22 -5.63 -2.16
N LEU A 63 -5.30 -4.48 -1.50
CA LEU A 63 -6.09 -3.35 -2.00
C LEU A 63 -5.49 -2.76 -3.29
N ALA A 64 -4.17 -2.63 -3.37
CA ALA A 64 -3.49 -2.15 -4.57
C ALA A 64 -3.75 -3.07 -5.77
N GLU A 65 -3.71 -4.39 -5.59
CA GLU A 65 -4.07 -5.36 -6.63
C GLU A 65 -5.53 -5.21 -7.05
N GLN A 66 -6.45 -5.00 -6.10
CA GLN A 66 -7.84 -4.70 -6.43
C GLN A 66 -7.97 -3.40 -7.25
N ARG A 67 -7.24 -2.33 -6.90
CA ARG A 67 -7.23 -1.08 -7.67
C ARG A 67 -6.68 -1.29 -9.08
N LEU A 68 -5.61 -2.08 -9.24
CA LEU A 68 -5.05 -2.41 -10.55
C LEU A 68 -6.08 -3.03 -11.50
N THR A 69 -6.99 -3.88 -10.98
CA THR A 69 -8.07 -4.46 -11.80
C THR A 69 -9.12 -3.44 -12.25
N GLN A 70 -9.18 -2.27 -11.61
CA GLN A 70 -10.13 -1.19 -11.90
C GLN A 70 -9.51 -0.08 -12.78
N LEU A 71 -8.18 -0.07 -12.96
CA LEU A 71 -7.52 0.92 -13.79
C LEU A 71 -7.74 0.65 -15.29
N PRO A 72 -8.03 1.69 -16.10
CA PRO A 72 -8.07 1.54 -17.54
C PRO A 72 -6.67 1.17 -18.07
N HIS A 73 -6.62 0.15 -18.94
CA HIS A 73 -5.38 -0.47 -19.46
C HIS A 73 -4.56 0.42 -20.40
#